data_AF-A0A6I5ISM2-F1
#
_entry.id   AF-A0A6I5ISM2-F1
#
_cell.length_a   1.000
_cell.length_b   1.000
_cell.length_c   1.000
_cell.angle_alpha   90.00
_cell.angle_beta   90.00
_cell.angle_gamma   90.00
#
_symmetry.space_group_name_H-M   'P 1'
#
loop_
_entity.id
_entity.type
_entity.pdbx_description
1 polymer ?
#
loop_
_entity_poly.entity_id
_entity_poly.type
_entity_poly.pdbx_seq_one_letter_code
_entity_poly.pdbx_strand_id
1 'polypeptide(L)'
;MSDVPSHIGSCLMVGHIRHRRLTPVQHALNYRLFMPCIDLDEWQALKNQVWGLGEKWWHWARFRRQDYLGEGDLKRAVQSKVEQLTGDKITGKVVAVLHLRYLGLYFSPVNFYYLYDEQGLWRYLLAEVSNTPWNERHYYALPADAGNNNQHWQQDKAFHVSPFNPIDQQYHWKLKPLTDHLMVHLECHRQHKEFDATLTLRAQPFTSNALIKLLLKTPMMTVKVMVGIYWHAFKLWRKGAPFYAHPQSEQDKSKERE
;
A
#
# COMPACT_ATOMS: atom_id res chain seq x y z
N MET A 1 7.71 1.63 34.84
CA MET A 1 8.54 1.48 33.63
C MET A 1 7.61 1.41 32.43
N SER A 2 7.69 2.39 31.53
CA SER A 2 6.99 2.37 30.26
C SER A 2 7.65 1.33 29.35
N ASP A 3 6.95 0.23 29.06
CA ASP A 3 7.31 -0.71 27.99
C ASP A 3 7.33 0.06 26.68
N VAL A 4 8.52 0.52 26.27
CA VAL A 4 8.75 0.97 24.90
C VAL A 4 8.55 -0.27 24.02
N PRO A 5 7.57 -0.29 23.10
CA PRO A 5 7.33 -1.45 22.25
C PRO A 5 8.63 -1.81 21.53
N SER A 6 9.04 -3.07 21.63
CA SER A 6 10.22 -3.58 20.94
C SER A 6 10.12 -3.24 19.45
N HIS A 7 11.13 -2.54 18.94
CA HIS A 7 11.17 -2.15 17.53
C HIS A 7 11.07 -3.39 16.64
N ILE A 8 10.06 -3.42 15.77
CA ILE A 8 9.99 -4.47 14.76
C ILE A 8 11.07 -4.22 13.69
N GLY A 9 11.89 -5.24 13.46
CA GLY A 9 12.77 -5.32 12.30
C GLY A 9 12.00 -5.74 11.05
N SER A 10 12.71 -5.92 9.94
CA SER A 10 12.09 -6.35 8.70
C SER A 10 11.43 -7.74 8.80
N CYS A 11 10.14 -7.85 8.46
CA CYS A 11 9.34 -9.07 8.56
C CYS A 11 8.32 -9.21 7.41
N LEU A 12 7.72 -10.38 7.25
CA LEU A 12 6.59 -10.60 6.33
C LEU A 12 5.28 -10.49 7.10
N MET A 13 4.43 -9.50 6.77
CA MET A 13 3.13 -9.33 7.40
C MET A 13 2.08 -10.13 6.62
N VAL A 14 1.50 -11.17 7.24
CA VAL A 14 0.58 -12.11 6.57
C VAL A 14 -0.76 -12.13 7.29
N GLY A 15 -1.86 -12.09 6.53
CA GLY A 15 -3.19 -12.11 7.12
C GLY A 15 -4.27 -11.83 6.09
N HIS A 16 -5.21 -10.96 6.44
CA HIS A 16 -6.43 -10.76 5.68
C HIS A 16 -6.82 -9.30 5.59
N ILE A 17 -7.50 -8.96 4.51
CA ILE A 17 -8.24 -7.72 4.38
C ILE A 17 -9.71 -8.05 4.17
N ARG A 18 -10.55 -7.35 4.94
CA ARG A 18 -12.00 -7.42 4.85
C ARG A 18 -12.53 -6.08 4.38
N HIS A 19 -13.26 -6.08 3.27
CA HIS A 19 -14.06 -4.95 2.81
C HIS A 19 -15.53 -5.26 3.06
N ARG A 20 -16.26 -4.38 3.73
CA ARG A 20 -17.70 -4.47 3.90
C ARG A 20 -18.33 -3.18 3.39
N ARG A 21 -19.19 -3.31 2.38
CA ARG A 21 -20.11 -2.26 1.96
C ARG A 21 -21.45 -2.55 2.62
N LEU A 22 -22.00 -1.58 3.34
CA LEU A 22 -23.27 -1.67 4.05
C LEU A 22 -24.43 -1.06 3.23
N THR A 23 -24.11 -0.10 2.37
CA THR A 23 -25.09 0.67 1.58
C THR A 23 -24.55 0.91 0.16
N PRO A 24 -25.37 0.87 -0.91
CA PRO A 24 -26.81 0.56 -0.97
C PRO A 24 -27.13 -0.95 -0.93
N VAL A 25 -26.15 -1.81 -1.21
CA VAL A 25 -26.28 -3.27 -1.14
C VAL A 25 -25.19 -3.81 -0.22
N GLN A 26 -25.58 -4.68 0.72
CA GLN A 26 -24.63 -5.31 1.62
C GLN A 26 -23.74 -6.29 0.85
N HIS A 27 -22.43 -6.05 0.90
CA HIS A 27 -21.46 -6.91 0.26
C HIS A 27 -20.19 -6.98 1.11
N ALA A 28 -19.68 -8.17 1.33
CA ALA A 28 -18.45 -8.39 2.07
C ALA A 28 -17.45 -9.20 1.23
N LEU A 29 -16.25 -8.66 1.05
CA LEU A 29 -15.10 -9.37 0.50
C LEU A 29 -14.09 -9.60 1.61
N ASN A 30 -13.60 -10.83 1.73
CA ASN A 30 -12.49 -11.16 2.62
C ASN A 30 -11.49 -11.99 1.84
N TYR A 31 -10.25 -11.51 1.74
CA TYR A 31 -9.18 -12.25 1.07
C TYR A 31 -7.89 -12.19 1.86
N ARG A 32 -7.10 -13.25 1.68
CA ARG A 32 -5.76 -13.35 2.26
C ARG A 32 -4.78 -12.54 1.42
N LEU A 33 -3.85 -11.88 2.09
CA LEU A 33 -2.71 -11.23 1.46
C LEU A 33 -1.48 -11.32 2.35
N PHE A 34 -0.35 -10.89 1.80
CA PHE A 34 0.82 -10.56 2.58
C PHE A 34 1.43 -9.24 2.07
N MET A 35 2.09 -8.53 2.98
CA MET A 35 2.83 -7.30 2.71
C MET A 35 4.20 -7.41 3.39
N PRO A 36 5.31 -7.27 2.67
CA PRO A 36 6.60 -7.02 3.27
C PRO A 36 6.55 -5.78 4.19
N CYS A 37 7.02 -5.95 5.42
CA CYS A 37 7.31 -4.89 6.37
C CYS A 37 8.84 -4.74 6.39
N ILE A 38 9.34 -3.63 5.87
CA ILE A 38 10.75 -3.40 5.63
C ILE A 38 11.16 -2.18 6.44
N ASP A 39 12.11 -2.36 7.35
CA ASP A 39 12.85 -1.22 7.87
C ASP A 39 13.75 -0.70 6.75
N LEU A 40 13.55 0.56 6.34
CA LEU A 40 14.28 1.14 5.23
C LEU A 40 15.78 1.29 5.54
N ASP A 41 16.16 1.35 6.82
CA ASP A 41 17.56 1.35 7.25
C ASP A 41 18.22 -0.04 7.12
N GLU A 42 17.43 -1.12 7.15
CA GLU A 42 17.90 -2.51 7.02
C GLU A 42 17.92 -3.04 5.58
N TRP A 43 17.40 -2.27 4.61
CA TRP A 43 17.16 -2.74 3.25
C TRP A 43 18.38 -3.41 2.58
N GLN A 44 19.57 -2.82 2.75
CA GLN A 44 20.80 -3.36 2.14
C GLN A 44 21.17 -4.73 2.73
N ALA A 45 21.01 -4.93 4.03
CA ALA A 45 21.26 -6.22 4.67
C ALA A 45 20.21 -7.24 4.28
N LEU A 46 18.93 -6.85 4.30
CA LEU A 46 17.80 -7.73 4.01
C LEU A 46 17.87 -8.32 2.59
N LYS A 47 18.16 -7.50 1.57
CA LYS A 47 18.24 -7.99 0.18
C LYS A 47 19.41 -8.95 -0.07
N ASN A 48 20.45 -8.89 0.76
CA ASN A 48 21.59 -9.81 0.68
C ASN A 48 21.32 -11.14 1.41
N GLN A 49 20.48 -11.11 2.45
CA GLN A 49 20.12 -12.31 3.24
C GLN A 49 18.99 -13.13 2.61
N VAL A 50 18.04 -12.47 1.94
CA VAL A 50 16.83 -13.12 1.41
C VAL A 50 16.97 -13.36 -0.08
N TRP A 51 17.17 -14.62 -0.46
CA TRP A 51 17.25 -15.00 -1.86
C TRP A 51 15.92 -14.77 -2.59
N GLY A 52 15.99 -14.15 -3.77
CA GLY A 52 14.82 -13.79 -4.57
C GLY A 52 14.20 -12.43 -4.25
N LEU A 53 14.67 -11.74 -3.20
CA LEU A 53 14.38 -10.34 -2.90
C LEU A 53 15.46 -9.44 -3.49
N GLY A 54 15.09 -8.33 -4.14
CA GLY A 54 16.09 -7.36 -4.58
C GLY A 54 15.54 -6.30 -5.54
N GLU A 55 16.41 -5.62 -6.28
CA GLU A 55 16.04 -4.46 -7.10
C GLU A 55 16.04 -4.76 -8.61
N LYS A 56 16.75 -5.81 -9.00
CA LYS A 56 16.93 -6.22 -10.40
C LYS A 56 15.69 -6.95 -10.95
N TRP A 57 15.51 -6.91 -12.27
CA TRP A 57 14.29 -7.38 -12.93
C TRP A 57 14.00 -8.89 -12.78
N TRP A 58 15.03 -9.69 -12.53
CA TRP A 58 14.91 -11.14 -12.32
C TRP A 58 14.57 -11.55 -10.87
N HIS A 59 14.56 -10.61 -9.92
CA HIS A 59 14.12 -10.93 -8.56
C HIS A 59 12.62 -11.21 -8.55
N TRP A 60 12.23 -12.27 -7.85
CA TRP A 60 10.83 -12.66 -7.73
C TRP A 60 10.04 -11.67 -6.90
N ALA A 61 10.64 -11.13 -5.85
CA ALA A 61 10.12 -10.02 -5.07
C ALA A 61 11.02 -8.81 -5.32
N ARG A 62 10.62 -7.98 -6.28
CA ARG A 62 11.41 -6.84 -6.73
C ARG A 62 10.93 -5.56 -6.09
N PHE A 63 11.82 -4.90 -5.35
CA PHE A 63 11.68 -3.52 -4.93
C PHE A 63 12.12 -2.60 -6.07
N ARG A 64 11.20 -1.84 -6.65
CA ARG A 64 11.52 -0.87 -7.69
C ARG A 64 11.20 0.51 -7.16
N ARG A 65 12.24 1.35 -6.95
CA ARG A 65 12.10 2.66 -6.33
C ARG A 65 11.02 3.55 -6.95
N GLN A 66 10.85 3.50 -8.27
CA GLN A 66 9.86 4.26 -9.04
C GLN A 66 8.40 3.89 -8.72
N ASP A 67 8.16 2.76 -8.06
CA ASP A 67 6.82 2.31 -7.69
C ASP A 67 6.27 3.02 -6.45
N TYR A 68 7.10 3.78 -5.74
CA TYR A 68 6.80 4.39 -4.46
C TYR A 68 6.93 5.92 -4.52
N LEU A 69 6.46 6.59 -3.47
CA LEU A 69 6.51 8.04 -3.28
C LEU A 69 7.86 8.68 -3.62
N GLY A 70 7.82 9.76 -4.41
CA GLY A 70 8.95 10.63 -4.68
C GLY A 70 10.10 9.96 -5.43
N GLU A 71 11.23 10.65 -5.51
CA GLU A 71 12.46 10.17 -6.15
C GLU A 71 13.60 10.01 -5.13
N GLY A 72 14.74 9.46 -5.56
CA GLY A 72 15.92 9.30 -4.71
C GLY A 72 15.74 8.27 -3.59
N ASP A 73 16.17 8.60 -2.38
CA ASP A 73 16.00 7.73 -1.21
C ASP A 73 14.55 7.71 -0.72
N LEU A 74 13.99 6.51 -0.48
CA LEU A 74 12.58 6.39 -0.09
C LEU A 74 12.32 6.92 1.32
N LYS A 75 13.24 6.70 2.27
CA LYS A 75 13.10 7.18 3.65
C LYS A 75 13.01 8.70 3.68
N ARG A 76 13.93 9.38 3.00
CA ARG A 76 13.91 10.85 2.87
C ARG A 76 12.66 11.36 2.16
N ALA A 77 12.22 10.69 1.09
CA ALA A 77 11.02 11.09 0.37
C ALA A 77 9.76 11.00 1.24
N VAL A 78 9.64 9.95 2.05
CA VAL A 78 8.55 9.78 3.03
C VAL A 78 8.60 10.87 4.10
N GLN A 79 9.76 11.11 4.71
CA GLN A 79 9.94 12.16 5.73
C GLN A 79 9.58 13.54 5.17
N SER A 80 10.07 13.87 3.98
CA SER A 80 9.77 15.14 3.30
C SER A 80 8.28 15.29 2.98
N LYS A 81 7.60 14.21 2.63
CA LYS A 81 6.16 14.23 2.36
C LYS A 81 5.35 14.46 3.63
N VAL A 82 5.74 13.86 4.76
CA VAL A 82 5.08 14.14 6.05
C VAL A 82 5.31 15.59 6.44
N GLU A 83 6.54 16.10 6.38
CA GLU A 83 6.86 17.50 6.65
C GLU A 83 6.03 18.45 5.77
N GLN A 84 5.87 18.15 4.48
CA GLN A 84 5.02 18.93 3.58
C GLN A 84 3.53 18.94 4.00
N LEU A 85 3.01 17.81 4.50
CA LEU A 85 1.59 17.65 4.83
C LEU A 85 1.23 18.16 6.23
N THR A 86 2.16 18.08 7.18
CA THR A 86 1.89 18.37 8.60
C THR A 86 2.67 19.56 9.14
N GLY A 87 3.75 19.98 8.48
CA GLY A 87 4.72 20.95 9.00
C GLY A 87 5.73 20.36 10.00
N ASP A 88 5.57 19.09 10.40
CA ASP A 88 6.44 18.44 11.37
C ASP A 88 7.61 17.72 10.70
N LYS A 89 8.82 18.07 11.11
CA LYS A 89 10.05 17.42 10.63
C LYS A 89 10.40 16.21 11.49
N ILE A 90 10.35 15.02 10.89
CA ILE A 90 10.69 13.74 11.53
C ILE A 90 11.96 13.17 10.90
N THR A 91 12.99 12.92 11.70
CA THR A 91 14.33 12.49 11.23
C THR A 91 14.68 11.03 11.55
N GLY A 92 13.86 10.34 12.34
CA GLY A 92 14.13 8.98 12.81
C GLY A 92 13.84 7.88 11.78
N LYS A 93 13.62 6.67 12.30
CA LYS A 93 13.41 5.44 11.51
C LYS A 93 12.13 5.50 10.68
N VAL A 94 12.14 4.87 9.51
CA VAL A 94 10.94 4.69 8.67
C VAL A 94 10.78 3.20 8.35
N VAL A 95 9.65 2.64 8.77
CA VAL A 95 9.27 1.25 8.47
C VAL A 95 8.16 1.25 7.42
N ALA A 96 8.43 0.64 6.28
CA ALA A 96 7.49 0.57 5.16
C ALA A 96 6.77 -0.77 5.12
N VAL A 97 5.44 -0.77 5.22
CA VAL A 97 4.59 -1.92 4.93
C VAL A 97 3.98 -1.71 3.55
N LEU A 98 4.52 -2.38 2.54
CA LEU A 98 4.25 -2.10 1.14
C LEU A 98 4.12 -3.38 0.31
N HIS A 99 3.60 -3.24 -0.91
CA HIS A 99 3.68 -4.29 -1.91
C HIS A 99 4.96 -4.17 -2.74
N LEU A 100 5.58 -5.30 -3.06
CA LEU A 100 6.68 -5.38 -4.02
C LEU A 100 6.15 -5.78 -5.40
N ARG A 101 7.00 -5.68 -6.43
CA ARG A 101 6.70 -6.35 -7.70
C ARG A 101 6.90 -7.85 -7.55
N TYR A 102 5.88 -8.63 -7.88
CA TYR A 102 5.97 -10.08 -7.86
C TYR A 102 5.98 -10.61 -9.29
N LEU A 103 7.07 -11.28 -9.68
CA LEU A 103 7.25 -11.81 -11.04
C LEU A 103 7.03 -10.73 -12.13
N GLY A 104 7.48 -9.51 -11.87
CA GLY A 104 7.38 -8.36 -12.78
C GLY A 104 6.08 -7.55 -12.66
N LEU A 105 5.05 -8.08 -12.02
CA LEU A 105 3.75 -7.43 -11.84
C LEU A 105 3.73 -6.58 -10.57
N TYR A 106 3.23 -5.35 -10.67
CA TYR A 106 3.04 -4.45 -9.53
C TYR A 106 1.55 -4.14 -9.36
N PHE A 107 1.05 -4.34 -8.15
CA PHE A 107 -0.26 -3.88 -7.74
C PHE A 107 -0.20 -3.53 -6.27
N SER A 108 -0.30 -2.23 -5.95
CA SER A 108 -0.36 -1.75 -4.57
C SER A 108 -1.57 -0.85 -4.39
N PRO A 109 -2.68 -1.36 -3.82
CA PRO A 109 -3.83 -0.52 -3.51
C PRO A 109 -3.51 0.48 -2.39
N VAL A 110 -2.62 0.09 -1.46
CA VAL A 110 -2.17 0.93 -0.36
C VAL A 110 -0.77 0.54 0.08
N ASN A 111 0.08 1.53 0.36
CA ASN A 111 1.36 1.40 1.04
C ASN A 111 1.29 2.21 2.35
N PHE A 112 1.90 1.69 3.41
CA PHE A 112 1.94 2.33 4.72
C PHE A 112 3.38 2.60 5.11
N TYR A 113 3.67 3.80 5.59
CA TYR A 113 4.98 4.16 6.11
C TYR A 113 4.83 4.64 7.56
N TYR A 114 5.41 3.90 8.50
CA TYR A 114 5.46 4.26 9.90
C TYR A 114 6.74 5.07 10.15
N LEU A 115 6.57 6.30 10.64
CA LEU A 115 7.67 7.20 10.96
C LEU A 115 7.85 7.27 12.46
N TYR A 116 9.11 7.14 12.88
CA TYR A 116 9.54 7.22 14.26
C TYR A 116 10.48 8.41 14.43
N ASP A 117 10.55 8.98 15.64
CA ASP A 117 11.58 9.95 16.00
C ASP A 117 12.93 9.28 16.31
N GLU A 118 13.93 10.08 16.68
CA GLU A 118 15.27 9.61 17.03
C GLU A 118 15.29 8.81 18.34
N GLN A 119 14.29 8.99 19.19
CA GLN A 119 14.08 8.23 20.42
C GLN A 119 13.33 6.91 20.17
N GLY A 120 12.90 6.66 18.93
CA GLY A 120 12.18 5.45 18.55
C GLY A 120 10.67 5.50 18.86
N LEU A 121 10.12 6.65 19.22
CA LEU A 121 8.68 6.78 19.44
C LEU A 121 7.96 6.93 18.10
N TRP A 122 6.85 6.22 17.93
CA TRP A 122 6.01 6.34 16.74
C TRP A 122 5.37 7.73 16.71
N ARG A 123 5.54 8.45 15.59
CA ARG A 123 5.05 9.84 15.42
C ARG A 123 3.96 9.96 14.38
N TYR A 124 4.11 9.24 13.25
CA TYR A 124 3.18 9.35 12.13
C TYR A 124 3.03 8.02 11.38
N LEU A 125 1.86 7.83 10.78
CA LEU A 125 1.62 6.88 9.70
C LEU A 125 1.31 7.67 8.44
N LEU A 126 2.14 7.53 7.41
CA LEU A 126 1.83 8.02 6.07
C LEU A 126 1.20 6.87 5.27
N ALA A 127 -0.07 7.00 4.91
CA ALA A 127 -0.75 6.08 4.02
C ALA A 127 -0.73 6.62 2.57
N GLU A 128 -0.09 5.90 1.67
CA GLU A 128 -0.15 6.13 0.23
C GLU A 128 -1.24 5.23 -0.35
N VAL A 129 -2.31 5.81 -0.87
CA VAL A 129 -3.43 5.08 -1.48
C VAL A 129 -3.41 5.33 -2.98
N SER A 130 -3.40 4.26 -3.78
CA SER A 130 -3.34 4.35 -5.24
C SER A 130 -4.67 3.96 -5.87
N ASN A 131 -5.16 4.77 -6.80
CA ASN A 131 -6.34 4.48 -7.59
C ASN A 131 -5.99 3.66 -8.83
N THR A 132 -6.43 2.40 -8.89
CA THR A 132 -6.45 1.64 -10.15
C THR A 132 -7.75 1.90 -10.92
N PRO A 133 -7.71 2.11 -12.26
CA PRO A 133 -6.55 2.01 -13.16
C PRO A 133 -5.77 3.32 -13.42
N TRP A 134 -6.21 4.47 -12.91
CA TRP A 134 -5.66 5.79 -13.29
C TRP A 134 -4.30 6.14 -12.66
N ASN A 135 -3.78 5.31 -11.74
CA ASN A 135 -2.47 5.42 -11.10
C ASN A 135 -2.23 6.76 -10.35
N GLU A 136 -3.30 7.45 -9.99
CA GLU A 136 -3.26 8.61 -9.09
C GLU A 136 -2.97 8.14 -7.66
N ARG A 137 -2.07 8.86 -6.96
CA ARG A 137 -1.64 8.54 -5.60
C ARG A 137 -2.02 9.65 -4.64
N HIS A 138 -2.64 9.27 -3.53
CA HIS A 138 -3.01 10.18 -2.45
C HIS A 138 -2.30 9.81 -1.17
N TYR A 139 -1.99 10.83 -0.38
CA TYR A 139 -1.17 10.71 0.81
C TYR A 139 -1.95 11.23 2.01
N TYR A 140 -2.14 10.37 3.02
CA TYR A 140 -2.73 10.73 4.30
C TYR A 140 -1.67 10.63 5.38
N ALA A 141 -1.29 11.77 5.98
CA ALA A 141 -0.43 11.78 7.15
C ALA A 141 -1.31 11.73 8.40
N LEU A 142 -1.19 10.63 9.15
CA LEU A 142 -1.99 10.34 10.33
C LEU A 142 -1.06 10.39 11.55
N PRO A 143 -1.22 11.35 12.48
CA PRO A 143 -0.42 11.40 13.70
C PRO A 143 -0.61 10.13 14.53
N ALA A 144 0.48 9.70 15.18
CA ALA A 144 0.43 8.59 16.12
C ALA A 144 -0.40 8.99 17.34
N ASP A 145 -1.37 8.16 17.70
CA ASP A 145 -2.05 8.26 18.99
C ASP A 145 -1.30 7.39 20.00
N ALA A 146 -0.70 8.02 21.01
CA ALA A 146 -0.06 7.36 22.14
C ALA A 146 -1.12 6.78 23.09
N GLY A 147 -1.97 5.90 22.58
CA GLY A 147 -2.62 4.85 23.36
C GLY A 147 -3.54 5.27 24.51
N ASN A 148 -4.08 6.49 24.57
CA ASN A 148 -4.91 6.86 25.72
C ASN A 148 -6.43 6.90 25.45
N ASN A 149 -6.89 7.00 24.20
CA ASN A 149 -8.32 7.31 23.99
C ASN A 149 -9.08 6.49 22.94
N ASN A 150 -8.53 5.39 22.41
CA ASN A 150 -9.24 4.60 21.39
C ASN A 150 -9.75 5.51 20.24
N GLN A 151 -9.04 6.62 20.00
CA GLN A 151 -9.60 7.79 19.34
C GLN A 151 -9.58 7.59 17.84
N HIS A 152 -10.72 7.87 17.22
CA HIS A 152 -10.90 7.77 15.78
C HIS A 152 -10.26 9.01 15.14
N TRP A 153 -9.29 8.85 14.24
CA TRP A 153 -8.83 9.98 13.44
C TRP A 153 -9.86 10.24 12.34
N GLN A 154 -10.58 11.36 12.45
CA GLN A 154 -11.52 11.83 11.44
C GLN A 154 -10.76 12.72 10.46
N GLN A 155 -10.73 12.33 9.19
CA GLN A 155 -10.28 13.21 8.11
C GLN A 155 -11.35 13.25 7.02
N ASP A 156 -11.60 14.45 6.51
CA ASP A 156 -12.46 14.61 5.35
C ASP A 156 -11.85 13.89 4.15
N LYS A 157 -12.69 13.18 3.38
CA LYS A 157 -12.28 12.51 2.16
C LYS A 157 -11.85 13.56 1.14
N ALA A 158 -10.55 13.74 1.00
CA ALA A 158 -10.00 14.62 -0.01
C ALA A 158 -10.07 14.03 -1.44
N PHE A 159 -10.51 12.76 -1.63
CA PHE A 159 -10.47 12.14 -2.97
C PHE A 159 -11.44 10.99 -3.29
N HIS A 160 -11.79 10.86 -4.58
CA HIS A 160 -12.56 9.78 -5.20
C HIS A 160 -11.74 8.48 -5.30
N VAL A 161 -11.55 7.78 -4.17
CA VAL A 161 -10.76 6.52 -4.14
C VAL A 161 -11.55 5.27 -4.57
N SER A 162 -12.70 5.48 -5.22
CA SER A 162 -13.50 4.44 -5.84
C SER A 162 -14.30 5.07 -6.98
N PRO A 163 -14.35 4.47 -8.18
CA PRO A 163 -15.25 4.91 -9.25
C PRO A 163 -16.74 4.80 -8.87
N PHE A 164 -17.05 4.33 -7.65
CA PHE A 164 -18.40 4.04 -7.19
C PHE A 164 -18.87 4.85 -5.97
N ASN A 165 -18.12 5.86 -5.47
CA ASN A 165 -18.57 6.63 -4.30
C ASN A 165 -18.28 8.15 -4.38
N PRO A 166 -19.26 9.04 -4.11
CA PRO A 166 -19.14 10.51 -4.19
C PRO A 166 -18.14 11.15 -3.22
N ILE A 167 -17.87 12.45 -3.42
CA ILE A 167 -16.91 13.31 -2.69
C ILE A 167 -17.26 13.51 -1.21
N ASP A 168 -18.55 13.59 -0.85
CA ASP A 168 -18.98 13.90 0.52
C ASP A 168 -18.91 12.69 1.45
N GLN A 169 -17.71 12.27 1.88
CA GLN A 169 -17.56 11.26 2.92
C GLN A 169 -16.47 11.63 3.93
N GLN A 170 -16.59 11.15 5.17
CA GLN A 170 -15.58 11.28 6.21
C GLN A 170 -14.92 9.93 6.44
N TYR A 171 -13.59 9.91 6.48
CA TYR A 171 -12.80 8.73 6.78
C TYR A 171 -12.46 8.70 8.26
N HIS A 172 -12.84 7.61 8.94
CA HIS A 172 -12.42 7.36 10.31
C HIS A 172 -11.35 6.26 10.31
N TRP A 173 -10.13 6.64 10.63
CA TRP A 173 -9.01 5.71 10.76
C TRP A 173 -8.88 5.25 12.21
N LYS A 174 -8.76 3.94 12.41
CA LYS A 174 -8.30 3.34 13.66
C LYS A 174 -7.02 2.59 13.39
N LEU A 175 -5.96 3.07 14.02
CA LEU A 175 -4.61 2.59 13.85
C LEU A 175 -4.10 2.07 15.19
N LYS A 176 -3.13 1.17 15.13
CA LYS A 176 -2.35 0.74 16.29
C LYS A 176 -0.87 0.90 15.98
N PRO A 177 -0.02 1.05 17.01
CA PRO A 177 1.42 0.96 16.84
C PRO A 177 1.79 -0.35 16.12
N LEU A 178 2.81 -0.28 15.27
CA LEU A 178 3.30 -1.44 14.55
C LEU A 178 4.08 -2.35 15.51
N THR A 179 3.53 -3.52 15.81
CA THR A 179 4.20 -4.59 16.57
C THR A 179 4.32 -5.82 15.68
N ASP A 180 4.39 -7.02 16.26
CA ASP A 180 4.11 -8.30 15.60
C ASP A 180 2.71 -8.39 14.95
N HIS A 181 1.87 -7.37 15.15
CA HIS A 181 0.56 -7.22 14.54
C HIS A 181 0.43 -5.86 13.83
N LEU A 182 -0.13 -5.89 12.63
CA LEU A 182 -0.61 -4.70 11.93
C LEU A 182 -2.14 -4.72 11.93
N MET A 183 -2.74 -3.65 12.43
CA MET A 183 -4.19 -3.42 12.34
C MET A 183 -4.44 -2.02 11.78
N VAL A 184 -5.07 -1.96 10.61
CA VAL A 184 -5.58 -0.72 10.02
C VAL A 184 -7.08 -0.91 9.79
N HIS A 185 -7.88 -0.08 10.44
CA HIS A 185 -9.31 -0.03 10.21
C HIS A 185 -9.68 1.32 9.62
N LEU A 186 -10.43 1.30 8.52
CA LEU A 186 -10.94 2.48 7.85
C LEU A 186 -12.45 2.37 7.77
N GLU A 187 -13.16 3.37 8.25
CA GLU A 187 -14.60 3.51 8.03
C GLU A 187 -14.86 4.71 7.14
N CYS A 188 -15.87 4.60 6.27
CA CYS A 188 -16.34 5.68 5.43
C CYS A 188 -17.78 6.03 5.82
N HIS A 189 -17.99 7.27 6.23
CA HIS A 189 -19.28 7.79 6.71
C HIS A 189 -19.78 8.90 5.77
N ARG A 190 -21.07 8.93 5.45
CA ARG A 190 -21.73 10.12 4.86
C ARG A 190 -22.69 10.73 5.88
N GLN A 191 -23.88 10.15 5.99
CA GLN A 191 -24.82 10.37 7.10
C GLN A 191 -24.80 9.19 8.09
N HIS A 192 -24.51 8.00 7.58
CA HIS A 192 -24.35 6.76 8.32
C HIS A 192 -23.12 6.02 7.78
N LYS A 193 -22.68 4.96 8.48
CA LYS A 193 -21.57 4.12 8.04
C LYS A 193 -21.94 3.35 6.77
N GLU A 194 -21.30 3.68 5.65
CA GLU A 194 -21.57 3.03 4.35
C GLU A 194 -20.57 1.93 4.02
N PHE A 195 -19.34 2.04 4.52
CA PHE A 195 -18.25 1.13 4.19
C PHE A 195 -17.25 1.00 5.33
N ASP A 196 -16.69 -0.21 5.51
CA ASP A 196 -15.46 -0.40 6.27
C ASP A 196 -14.46 -1.33 5.58
N ALA A 197 -13.19 -0.99 5.76
CA ALA A 197 -12.05 -1.83 5.43
C ALA A 197 -11.29 -2.18 6.72
N THR A 198 -10.97 -3.44 6.91
CA THR A 198 -10.13 -3.89 8.03
C THR A 198 -8.99 -4.72 7.48
N LEU A 199 -7.77 -4.23 7.64
CA LEU A 199 -6.54 -4.95 7.37
C LEU A 199 -5.99 -5.48 8.71
N THR A 200 -5.76 -6.80 8.77
CA THR A 200 -5.17 -7.44 9.95
C THR A 200 -4.11 -8.42 9.49
N LEU A 201 -2.86 -8.11 9.82
CA LEU A 201 -1.70 -8.93 9.45
C LEU A 201 -0.89 -9.29 10.71
N ARG A 202 -0.19 -10.42 10.65
CA ARG A 202 0.75 -10.87 11.68
C ARG A 202 2.13 -11.03 11.10
N ALA A 203 3.14 -10.66 11.89
CA ALA A 203 4.53 -10.80 11.51
C ALA A 203 4.92 -12.28 11.38
N GLN A 204 5.66 -12.57 10.33
CA GLN A 204 6.37 -13.83 10.08
C GLN A 204 7.83 -13.52 9.73
N PRO A 205 8.77 -14.43 10.03
CA PRO A 205 10.17 -14.22 9.70
C PRO A 205 10.39 -13.95 8.21
N PHE A 206 11.19 -12.93 7.89
CA PHE A 206 11.56 -12.60 6.51
C PHE A 206 12.70 -13.51 6.02
N THR A 207 12.37 -14.76 5.70
CA THR A 207 13.33 -15.73 5.17
C THR A 207 13.03 -16.07 3.72
N SER A 208 14.03 -16.54 2.97
CA SER A 208 13.88 -17.00 1.58
C SER A 208 12.76 -18.04 1.46
N ASN A 209 12.74 -19.02 2.37
CA ASN A 209 11.73 -20.09 2.39
C ASN A 209 10.31 -19.55 2.65
N ALA A 210 10.16 -18.62 3.60
CA ALA A 210 8.87 -17.99 3.88
C ALA A 210 8.37 -17.16 2.70
N LEU A 211 9.24 -16.36 2.09
CA LEU A 211 8.93 -15.55 0.91
C LEU A 211 8.45 -16.44 -0.25
N ILE A 212 9.19 -17.49 -0.60
CA ILE A 212 8.85 -18.41 -1.68
C ILE A 212 7.50 -19.09 -1.41
N LYS A 213 7.28 -19.56 -0.18
CA LYS A 213 6.02 -20.21 0.20
C LYS A 213 4.82 -19.27 0.04
N LEU A 214 4.99 -17.98 0.35
CA LEU A 214 3.95 -16.97 0.12
C LEU A 214 3.76 -16.67 -1.36
N LEU A 215 4.86 -16.52 -2.12
CA LEU A 215 4.83 -16.30 -3.57
C LEU A 215 4.18 -17.45 -4.35
N LEU A 216 4.22 -18.68 -3.83
CA LEU A 216 3.54 -19.85 -4.40
C LEU A 216 2.07 -19.96 -3.96
N LYS A 217 1.71 -19.43 -2.78
CA LYS A 217 0.32 -19.47 -2.26
C LYS A 217 -0.56 -18.33 -2.73
N THR A 218 0.02 -17.14 -2.90
CA THR A 218 -0.69 -15.91 -3.34
C THR A 218 -0.87 -15.73 -4.87
N PRO A 219 -0.12 -16.38 -5.80
CA PRO A 219 -0.17 -16.05 -7.22
C PRO A 219 -1.49 -16.49 -7.87
N MET A 220 -2.25 -17.37 -7.22
CA MET A 220 -3.50 -17.91 -7.74
C MET A 220 -4.59 -16.84 -7.97
N MET A 221 -4.47 -15.63 -7.40
CA MET A 221 -5.41 -14.52 -7.65
C MET A 221 -4.94 -13.59 -8.78
N THR A 222 -3.74 -13.03 -8.69
CA THR A 222 -3.21 -12.08 -9.69
C THR A 222 -2.95 -12.76 -11.04
N VAL A 223 -2.40 -13.98 -11.04
CA VAL A 223 -2.18 -14.76 -12.26
C VAL A 223 -3.51 -15.21 -12.86
N LYS A 224 -4.51 -15.63 -12.07
CA LYS A 224 -5.84 -15.99 -12.63
C LYS A 224 -6.55 -14.80 -13.27
N VAL A 225 -6.49 -13.62 -12.66
CA VAL A 225 -7.11 -12.41 -13.22
C VAL A 225 -6.39 -12.00 -14.50
N MET A 226 -5.05 -11.97 -14.52
CA MET A 226 -4.31 -11.61 -15.73
C MET A 226 -4.37 -12.68 -16.81
N VAL A 227 -4.20 -13.96 -16.50
CA VAL A 227 -4.39 -15.06 -17.46
C VAL A 227 -5.82 -15.05 -17.98
N GLY A 228 -6.84 -14.78 -17.15
CA GLY A 228 -8.21 -14.60 -17.59
C GLY A 228 -8.37 -13.46 -18.59
N ILE A 229 -7.76 -12.29 -18.33
CA ILE A 229 -7.78 -11.13 -19.23
C ILE A 229 -7.05 -11.44 -20.54
N TYR A 230 -5.82 -11.96 -20.48
CA TYR A 230 -5.03 -12.30 -21.67
C TYR A 230 -5.62 -13.47 -22.47
N TRP A 231 -6.23 -14.45 -21.80
CA TRP A 231 -6.92 -15.57 -22.45
C TRP A 231 -8.20 -15.11 -23.14
N HIS A 232 -8.96 -14.20 -22.53
CA HIS A 232 -10.10 -13.56 -23.19
C HIS A 232 -9.68 -12.70 -24.38
N ALA A 233 -8.61 -11.90 -24.25
CA ALA A 233 -8.04 -11.12 -25.34
C ALA A 233 -7.54 -12.01 -26.48
N PHE A 234 -6.86 -13.12 -26.16
CA PHE A 234 -6.41 -14.11 -27.14
C PHE A 234 -7.59 -14.84 -27.82
N LYS A 235 -8.65 -15.17 -27.08
CA LYS A 235 -9.88 -15.78 -27.62
C LYS A 235 -10.65 -14.81 -28.54
N LEU A 236 -10.63 -13.51 -28.25
CA LEU A 236 -11.20 -12.46 -29.10
C LEU A 236 -10.35 -12.24 -30.36
N TRP A 237 -9.02 -12.23 -30.22
CA TRP A 237 -8.08 -12.18 -31.36
C TRP A 237 -8.25 -13.37 -32.30
N ARG A 238 -8.35 -14.59 -31.77
CA ARG A 238 -8.62 -15.81 -32.55
C ARG A 238 -10.01 -15.80 -33.22
N LYS A 239 -10.94 -14.95 -32.76
CA LYS A 239 -12.27 -14.77 -33.34
C LYS A 239 -12.36 -13.57 -34.30
N GLY A 240 -11.24 -12.91 -34.60
CA GLY A 240 -11.18 -11.83 -35.60
C GLY A 240 -11.72 -10.48 -35.12
N ALA A 241 -11.80 -10.24 -33.80
CA ALA A 241 -12.23 -8.95 -33.28
C ALA A 241 -11.15 -7.88 -33.55
N PRO A 242 -11.47 -6.75 -34.22
CA PRO A 242 -10.50 -5.69 -34.48
C PRO A 242 -10.05 -5.02 -33.17
N PHE A 243 -8.73 -4.84 -33.04
CA PHE A 243 -8.09 -4.20 -31.90
C PHE A 243 -8.12 -2.68 -32.09
N TYR A 244 -8.94 -1.97 -31.33
CA TYR A 244 -8.95 -0.51 -31.34
C TYR A 244 -7.95 0.01 -30.30
N ALA A 245 -6.82 0.55 -30.78
CA ALA A 245 -5.86 1.27 -29.94
C ALA A 245 -6.52 2.53 -29.36
N HIS A 246 -6.25 2.82 -28.09
CA HIS A 246 -6.77 4.00 -27.42
C HIS A 246 -6.16 5.28 -28.07
N PRO A 247 -6.95 6.33 -28.31
CA PRO A 247 -6.44 7.56 -28.89
C PRO A 247 -5.64 8.33 -27.83
N GLN A 248 -4.31 8.32 -27.93
CA GLN A 248 -3.51 9.42 -27.40
C GLN A 248 -3.77 10.63 -28.28
N SER A 249 -4.69 11.51 -27.86
CA SER A 249 -4.88 12.82 -28.46
C SER A 249 -3.86 13.81 -27.86
N GLU A 250 -2.79 14.01 -28.63
CA GLU A 250 -2.22 15.31 -28.97
C GLU A 250 -2.40 16.47 -27.96
N GLN A 251 -1.60 16.50 -26.88
CA GLN A 251 -1.33 17.75 -26.14
C GLN A 251 0.12 18.23 -26.23
N ASP A 252 0.98 17.58 -27.03
CA ASP A 252 2.42 17.87 -27.05
C ASP A 252 2.95 18.53 -28.34
N LYS A 253 2.09 19.21 -29.12
CA LYS A 253 2.49 19.88 -30.38
C LYS A 253 2.28 21.39 -30.44
N SER A 254 1.90 22.05 -29.35
CA SER A 254 1.71 23.51 -29.34
C SER A 254 2.90 24.32 -28.80
N LYS A 255 4.09 23.70 -28.61
CA LYS A 255 5.27 24.40 -28.05
C LYS A 255 6.49 24.57 -28.98
N GLU A 256 6.41 24.23 -30.26
CA GLU A 256 7.58 24.32 -31.18
C GLU A 256 7.32 25.06 -32.50
N ARG A 257 6.41 26.04 -32.52
CA ARG A 257 6.35 27.01 -33.63
C ARG A 257 6.15 28.44 -33.11
N GLU A 258 7.22 28.98 -32.53
CA GLU A 258 7.66 30.34 -32.83
C GLU A 258 8.74 30.27 -33.92
#